data_AF-A0A955P291-F1
#
_entry.id   AF-A0A955P291-F1
#
_cell.length_a   1.000
_cell.length_b   1.000
_cell.length_c   1.000
_cell.angle_alpha   90.00
_cell.angle_beta   90.00
_cell.angle_gamma   90.00
#
_symmetry.space_group_name_H-M   'P 1'
#
loop_
_entity.id
_entity.type
_entity.pdbx_description
1 polymer ?
#
loop_
_entity_poly.entity_id
_entity_poly.type
_entity_poly.pdbx_seq_one_letter_code
_entity_poly.pdbx_strand_id
1 'polypeptide(L)' 'RPAAMANLLGDLWNLAHPDWYRACSLCDLKLHLYGKREARPGRKMGHLTGLASTSERARALVLEARDLLNPRIRETP' A
#
# COMPACT_ATOMS: atom_id res chain seq x y z
N ARG A 1 -10.92 16.80 -3.57
CA ARG A 1 -10.60 15.97 -2.39
C ARG A 1 -9.08 15.88 -2.29
N PRO A 2 -8.46 16.21 -1.14
CA PRO A 2 -7.04 15.97 -0.91
C PRO A 2 -6.64 14.51 -1.16
N ALA A 3 -5.37 14.32 -1.55
CA ALA A 3 -4.80 13.01 -1.86
C ALA A 3 -3.44 12.85 -1.18
N ALA A 4 -3.10 11.62 -0.80
CA ALA A 4 -1.75 11.23 -0.41
C ALA A 4 -1.36 9.97 -1.19
N MET A 5 -0.05 9.79 -1.40
CA MET A 5 0.49 8.68 -2.16
C MET A 5 1.62 7.99 -1.40
N ALA A 6 1.63 6.66 -1.41
CA ALA A 6 2.71 5.84 -0.88
C ALA A 6 3.28 4.93 -1.98
N ASN A 7 4.60 5.02 -2.22
CA ASN A 7 5.27 4.11 -3.14
C ASN A 7 5.34 2.69 -2.54
N LEU A 8 5.11 1.70 -3.39
CA LEU A 8 5.32 0.30 -3.08
C LEU A 8 6.69 -0.10 -3.60
N LEU A 9 7.59 -0.50 -2.69
CA LEU A 9 8.94 -0.94 -3.03
C LEU A 9 8.99 -2.46 -3.13
N GLY A 10 9.94 -2.98 -3.90
CA GLY A 10 10.12 -4.42 -4.09
C GLY A 10 10.41 -5.18 -2.81
N ASP A 11 10.85 -4.49 -1.75
CA ASP A 11 11.03 -5.04 -0.41
C ASP A 11 9.76 -5.69 0.16
N LEU A 12 8.58 -5.23 -0.29
CA LEU A 12 7.28 -5.82 0.08
C LEU A 12 7.12 -7.26 -0.42
N TRP A 13 7.90 -7.69 -1.41
CA TRP A 13 7.89 -9.05 -1.96
C TRP A 13 9.00 -9.95 -1.38
N ASN A 14 9.91 -9.43 -0.53
CA ASN A 14 11.08 -10.19 -0.07
C ASN A 14 10.73 -11.45 0.74
N LEU A 15 9.55 -11.51 1.34
CA LEU A 15 9.17 -12.55 2.31
C LEU A 15 7.93 -13.34 1.88
N ALA A 16 6.99 -12.67 1.22
CA ALA A 16 5.76 -13.23 0.68
C ALA A 16 5.18 -12.24 -0.35
N HIS A 17 4.15 -12.68 -1.07
CA HIS A 17 3.34 -11.74 -1.85
C HIS A 17 2.61 -10.77 -0.92
N PRO A 18 2.50 -9.46 -1.28
CA PRO A 18 1.75 -8.50 -0.50
C PRO A 18 0.27 -8.88 -0.37
N ASP A 19 -0.35 -8.58 0.77
CA ASP A 19 -1.79 -8.85 0.98
C ASP A 19 -2.65 -7.75 0.34
N TRP A 20 -2.85 -7.90 -0.97
CA TRP A 20 -3.63 -6.96 -1.77
C TRP A 20 -5.08 -6.85 -1.33
N TYR A 21 -5.66 -7.97 -0.86
CA TYR A 21 -7.05 -8.03 -0.47
C TYR A 21 -7.34 -7.10 0.70
N ARG A 22 -6.50 -7.17 1.75
CA ARG A 22 -6.63 -6.28 2.91
C ARG A 22 -6.36 -4.82 2.58
N ALA A 23 -5.29 -4.53 1.83
CA ALA A 23 -4.99 -3.15 1.47
C ALA A 23 -6.12 -2.53 0.63
N CYS A 24 -6.67 -3.29 -0.32
CA CYS A 24 -7.74 -2.80 -1.21
C CYS A 24 -9.15 -2.87 -0.61
N SER A 25 -9.33 -3.38 0.62
CA SER A 25 -10.62 -3.32 1.31
C SER A 25 -10.92 -1.92 1.87
N LEU A 26 -9.93 -1.03 1.93
CA LEU A 26 -10.11 0.34 2.38
C LEU A 26 -10.82 1.17 1.29
N CYS A 27 -11.94 1.79 1.66
CA CYS A 27 -12.64 2.74 0.79
C CYS A 27 -11.74 3.90 0.38
N ASP A 28 -11.98 4.46 -0.82
CA ASP A 28 -11.25 5.61 -1.37
C ASP A 28 -9.73 5.42 -1.52
N LEU A 29 -9.28 4.17 -1.60
CA LEU A 29 -7.92 3.80 -1.95
C LEU A 29 -7.84 3.33 -3.41
N LYS A 30 -6.78 3.73 -4.11
CA LYS A 30 -6.45 3.27 -5.47
C LYS A 30 -5.07 2.64 -5.49
N LEU A 31 -5.00 1.42 -6.00
CA LEU A 31 -3.74 0.69 -6.25
C LEU A 31 -3.36 0.84 -7.73
N HIS A 32 -2.10 1.18 -7.99
CA HIS A 32 -1.53 1.17 -9.33
C HIS A 32 -0.20 0.41 -9.34
N LEU A 33 -0.17 -0.72 -10.05
CA LEU A 33 1.03 -1.54 -10.26
C LEU A 33 1.65 -1.24 -11.62
N TYR A 34 2.99 -1.13 -11.67
CA TYR A 34 3.70 -0.79 -12.89
C TYR A 34 3.92 -1.97 -13.86
N GLY A 35 3.35 -3.15 -13.59
CA GLY A 35 3.51 -4.34 -14.43
C GLY A 35 4.95 -4.87 -14.52
N LYS A 36 5.82 -4.50 -13.56
CA LYS A 36 7.22 -4.96 -13.53
C LYS A 36 7.28 -6.44 -13.17
N ARG A 37 8.01 -7.21 -13.98
CA ARG A 37 8.14 -8.67 -13.83
C ARG A 37 8.83 -9.13 -12.55
N GLU A 38 9.72 -8.32 -11.99
CA GLU A 38 10.58 -8.72 -10.88
C GLU A 38 10.61 -7.64 -9.79
N ALA A 39 10.32 -8.03 -8.55
CA ALA A 39 10.51 -7.17 -7.39
C ALA A 39 11.95 -7.28 -6.90
N ARG A 40 12.61 -6.13 -6.70
CA ARG A 40 13.96 -6.04 -6.15
C ARG A 40 13.98 -5.01 -5.02
N PRO A 41 14.83 -5.16 -3.99
CA PRO A 41 14.97 -4.17 -2.92
C PRO A 41 15.14 -2.76 -3.46
N GLY A 42 14.40 -1.80 -2.91
CA GLY A 42 14.39 -0.39 -3.35
C GLY A 42 13.71 -0.10 -4.70
N ARG A 43 13.33 -1.11 -5.49
CA ARG A 43 12.67 -0.91 -6.79
C ARG A 43 11.22 -0.49 -6.58
N LYS A 44 10.81 0.66 -7.13
CA LYS A 44 9.38 1.04 -7.15
C LYS A 44 8.57 0.08 -8.01
N MET A 45 7.63 -0.63 -7.41
CA MET A 45 6.75 -1.62 -8.05
C MET A 45 5.35 -1.08 -8.35
N GLY A 46 4.96 -0.01 -7.66
CA GLY A 46 3.67 0.65 -7.84
C GLY A 46 3.49 1.74 -6.80
N HIS A 47 2.25 2.17 -6.62
CA HIS A 47 1.86 3.08 -5.54
C HIS A 47 0.41 2.86 -5.11
N LEU A 48 0.13 3.30 -3.89
CA LEU A 48 -1.20 3.50 -3.36
C LEU A 48 -1.51 5.00 -3.35
N THR A 49 -2.75 5.35 -3.68
CA THR A 49 -3.28 6.72 -3.57
C THR A 49 -4.55 6.69 -2.74
N GLY A 50 -4.55 7.42 -1.62
CA GLY A 50 -5.71 7.57 -0.74
C GLY A 50 -6.35 8.93 -0.93
N LEU A 51 -7.68 8.97 -0.96
CA LEU A 51 -8.48 10.20 -1.11
C LEU A 51 -9.33 10.42 0.14
N ALA A 52 -9.29 11.62 0.71
CA ALA A 52 -10.10 11.94 1.88
C ALA A 52 -10.62 13.38 1.85
N SER A 53 -11.31 13.80 2.91
CA SER A 53 -11.74 15.19 3.11
C SER A 53 -10.58 16.11 3.53
N THR A 54 -9.54 15.57 4.18
CA THR A 54 -8.34 16.29 4.61
C THR A 54 -7.05 15.60 4.17
N SER A 55 -5.93 16.34 4.10
CA SER A 55 -4.60 15.80 3.80
C SER A 55 -4.14 14.78 4.84
N GLU A 56 -4.44 15.03 6.11
CA GLU A 56 -4.02 14.18 7.24
C GLU A 56 -4.75 12.84 7.16
N ARG A 57 -6.04 12.85 6.82
CA ARG A 57 -6.81 11.62 6.66
C ARG A 57 -6.39 10.84 5.43
N ALA A 58 -6.09 11.52 4.32
CA ALA A 58 -5.56 10.86 3.12
C ALA A 58 -4.19 10.20 3.41
N ARG A 59 -3.33 10.89 4.17
CA ARG A 59 -2.03 10.36 4.61
C ARG A 59 -2.18 9.14 5.53
N ALA A 60 -3.06 9.22 6.52
CA ALA A 60 -3.34 8.10 7.41
C ALA A 60 -3.83 6.87 6.63
N LEU A 61 -4.75 7.08 5.68
CA LEU A 61 -5.31 6.03 4.84
C LEU A 61 -4.23 5.27 4.03
N VAL A 62 -3.29 5.98 3.39
CA VAL A 62 -2.23 5.29 2.63
C VAL A 62 -1.19 4.59 3.50
N LEU A 63 -0.98 5.05 4.74
CA LEU A 63 -0.09 4.40 5.69
C LEU A 63 -0.72 3.10 6.22
N GLU A 64 -1.98 3.17 6.64
CA GLU A 64 -2.77 1.99 7.05
C GLU A 64 -2.81 0.95 5.93
N ALA A 65 -3.14 1.37 4.71
CA ALA A 65 -3.14 0.48 3.55
C ALA A 65 -1.78 -0.17 3.30
N ARG A 66 -0.68 0.55 3.51
CA ARG A 66 0.68 0.05 3.33
C ARG A 66 1.06 -0.96 4.40
N ASP A 67 0.62 -0.77 5.63
CA ASP A 67 0.83 -1.72 6.72
C ASP A 67 0.05 -3.01 6.48
N LEU A 68 -1.19 -2.91 5.99
CA LEU A 68 -2.02 -4.06 5.61
C LEU A 68 -1.41 -4.92 4.49
N LEU A 69 -0.53 -4.37 3.65
CA LEU A 69 0.20 -5.15 2.65
C LEU A 69 1.19 -6.15 3.26
N ASN A 70 1.61 -5.95 4.52
CA ASN A 70 2.55 -6.82 5.18
C ASN A 70 1.82 -7.98 5.88
N PRO A 71 1.92 -9.22 5.37
CA PRO A 71 1.19 -10.37 5.91
C PRO A 71 1.63 -10.78 7.33
N ARG A 72 2.73 -10.21 7.84
CA ARG A 72 3.23 -10.46 9.21
C ARG A 72 2.58 -9.56 10.26
N ILE A 73 1.92 -8.48 9.88
CA ILE A 73 1.11 -7.68 10.80
C ILE A 73 -0.22 -8.45 10.97
N ARG A 74 -0.16 -9.55 11.71
CA ARG A 74 -1.34 -10.18 12.28
C ARG A 74 -1.51 -9.56 13.67
N GLU A 75 -2.70 -9.04 13.95
CA GLU A 75 -3.11 -8.76 15.31
C GLU A 75 -2.88 -10.05 16.12
N THR A 76 -1.90 -10.01 17.01
CA THR A 76 -1.81 -10.98 18.10
C THR A 76 -3.07 -10.77 18.94
N PRO A 77 -3.85 -11.82 19.24
CA PRO A 77 -5.00 -11.69 20.13
C PRO A 77 -4.62 -11.16 21.51
#